data_AF-A0A540MCV3-F1
#
_entry.id   AF-A0A540MCV3-F1
#
_cell.length_a   1.000
_cell.length_b   1.000
_cell.length_c   1.000
_cell.angle_alpha   90.00
_cell.angle_beta   90.00
_cell.angle_gamma   90.00
#
_symmetry.space_group_name_H-M   'P 1'
#
loop_
_entity.id
_entity.type
_entity.pdbx_description
1 polymer ?
#
loop_
_entity_poly.entity_id
_entity_poly.type
_entity_poly.pdbx_seq_one_letter_code
_entity_poly.pdbx_strand_id
1 'polypeptide(L)'
;MRLLTFAKLDFNLLQKVHQKELSEISRDRVVECYLWGLGCCFEPEYSFARMIFGKVTAIVVLIDDIYDVYGTLEELELFTEAVERWNISAMFHLREYMKVCYQALLDLYVEIEETLENEGNSYRIRYAREAFEQKRGHVASSVECYMKEYDATEEQATIELTKQVNNEWKDVNEVCLRPTIFPMQLMLRIVNLARMIEVIYKHDDGFTQTGIYLKDIVVSFFVEPVPV
;
A
#
# COMPACT_ATOMS: atom_id res chain seq x y z
N MET A 1 34.87 -5.31 12.45
CA MET A 1 34.54 -3.90 12.80
C MET A 1 34.12 -3.06 11.60
N ARG A 2 34.80 -3.09 10.44
CA ARG A 2 34.48 -2.22 9.28
C ARG A 2 33.05 -2.36 8.73
N LEU A 3 32.50 -3.58 8.62
CA LEU A 3 31.15 -3.80 8.09
C LEU A 3 30.04 -3.29 9.04
N LEU A 4 30.23 -3.41 10.36
CA LEU A 4 29.25 -2.92 11.33
C LEU A 4 29.15 -1.39 11.27
N THR A 5 30.27 -0.69 11.28
CA THR A 5 30.29 0.78 11.15
C THR A 5 29.69 1.22 9.82
N PHE A 6 30.00 0.52 8.72
CA PHE A 6 29.40 0.80 7.42
C PHE A 6 27.88 0.67 7.46
N ALA A 7 27.33 -0.45 7.96
CA ALA A 7 25.90 -0.69 8.05
C ALA A 7 25.17 0.38 8.89
N LYS A 8 25.75 0.81 10.01
CA LYS A 8 25.17 1.87 10.86
C LYS A 8 25.13 3.22 10.14
N LEU A 9 26.22 3.57 9.45
CA LEU A 9 26.30 4.82 8.69
C LEU A 9 25.32 4.83 7.51
N ASP A 10 25.24 3.71 6.79
CA ASP A 10 24.34 3.53 5.66
C ASP A 10 22.87 3.64 6.09
N PHE A 11 22.48 2.94 7.18
CA PHE A 11 21.15 3.06 7.76
C PHE A 11 20.81 4.50 8.15
N ASN A 12 21.71 5.20 8.86
CA ASN A 12 21.48 6.59 9.28
C ASN A 12 21.42 7.56 8.10
N LEU A 13 22.09 7.26 6.99
CA LEU A 13 22.00 8.05 5.76
C LEU A 13 20.64 7.87 5.09
N LEU A 14 20.20 6.62 4.94
CA LEU A 14 18.88 6.29 4.38
C LEU A 14 17.75 6.86 5.23
N GLN A 15 17.84 6.73 6.57
CA GLN A 15 16.88 7.33 7.50
C GLN A 15 16.69 8.82 7.24
N LYS A 16 17.75 9.59 6.98
CA LYS A 16 17.65 11.03 6.66
C LYS A 16 16.94 11.29 5.33
N VAL A 17 17.15 10.43 4.33
CA VAL A 17 16.43 10.51 3.04
C VAL A 17 14.94 10.29 3.28
N HIS A 18 14.57 9.25 4.04
CA HIS A 18 13.18 8.93 4.32
C HIS A 18 12.49 9.98 5.20
N GLN A 19 13.19 10.56 6.18
CA GLN A 19 12.68 11.68 6.98
C GLN A 19 12.39 12.91 6.11
N LYS A 20 13.26 13.20 5.13
CA LYS A 20 13.03 14.28 4.17
C LYS A 20 11.79 13.99 3.33
N GLU A 21 11.69 12.79 2.76
CA GLU A 21 10.52 12.36 1.98
C GLU A 21 9.23 12.51 2.81
N LEU A 22 9.20 12.00 4.05
CA LEU A 22 8.06 12.14 4.96
C LEU A 22 7.67 13.60 5.22
N SER A 23 8.65 14.50 5.35
CA SER A 23 8.37 15.92 5.58
C SER A 23 7.65 16.60 4.42
N GLU A 24 7.80 16.06 3.19
CA GLU A 24 7.17 16.57 1.98
C GLU A 24 5.72 16.07 1.82
N ILE A 25 5.28 15.06 2.58
CA ILE A 25 3.96 14.42 2.47
C ILE A 25 2.98 14.88 3.60
N SER A 26 3.30 15.87 4.44
CA SER A 26 2.56 16.21 5.72
C SER A 26 1.04 16.49 5.58
N ARG A 27 0.14 16.32 6.60
CA ARG A 27 0.24 16.31 8.08
C ARG A 27 -0.57 15.23 8.83
N ASP A 28 -1.53 14.53 8.23
CA ASP A 28 -2.41 13.61 8.97
C ASP A 28 -2.13 12.14 8.58
N ARG A 29 -1.59 11.37 9.54
CA ARG A 29 -1.41 9.89 9.50
C ARG A 29 -0.71 9.29 8.26
N VAL A 30 0.21 10.03 7.65
CA VAL A 30 0.90 9.58 6.42
C VAL A 30 2.11 8.67 6.68
N VAL A 31 2.55 8.53 7.93
CA VAL A 31 3.76 7.75 8.25
C VAL A 31 3.54 6.25 8.01
N GLU A 32 2.39 5.73 8.42
CA GLU A 32 2.00 4.33 8.20
C GLU A 32 1.78 4.05 6.71
N CYS A 33 1.19 4.98 5.97
CA CYS A 33 1.02 4.88 4.52
C CYS A 33 2.37 4.87 3.79
N TYR A 34 3.29 5.74 4.19
CA TYR A 34 4.64 5.77 3.63
C TYR A 34 5.44 4.50 3.98
N LEU A 35 5.24 3.94 5.17
CA LEU A 35 5.92 2.72 5.62
C LEU A 35 5.64 1.52 4.69
N TRP A 36 4.44 1.43 4.11
CA TRP A 36 4.14 0.44 3.06
C TRP A 36 5.08 0.57 1.85
N GLY A 37 5.27 1.80 1.36
CA GLY A 37 6.19 2.08 0.25
C GLY A 37 7.64 1.78 0.62
N LEU A 38 8.06 2.18 1.82
CA LEU A 38 9.41 1.92 2.33
C LEU A 38 9.72 0.42 2.38
N GLY A 39 8.77 -0.39 2.85
CA GLY A 39 8.90 -1.83 2.92
C GLY A 39 9.06 -2.50 1.55
N CYS A 40 8.42 -1.95 0.51
CA CYS A 40 8.53 -2.46 -0.86
C CYS A 40 9.91 -2.15 -1.47
N CYS A 41 10.40 -0.93 -1.29
CA CYS A 41 11.68 -0.45 -1.80
C CYS A 41 12.27 0.65 -0.91
N PHE A 42 13.40 0.36 -0.24
CA PHE A 42 14.06 1.29 0.67
C PHE A 42 15.24 2.04 0.04
N GLU A 43 15.70 1.58 -1.13
CA GLU A 43 16.89 2.11 -1.80
C GLU A 43 16.60 3.53 -2.34
N PRO A 44 17.56 4.48 -2.26
CA PRO A 44 17.31 5.90 -2.52
C PRO A 44 16.81 6.19 -3.94
N GLU A 45 17.18 5.38 -4.93
CA GLU A 45 16.71 5.48 -6.32
C GLU A 45 15.20 5.31 -6.49
N TYR A 46 14.51 4.72 -5.50
CA TYR A 46 13.05 4.52 -5.52
C TYR A 46 12.28 5.58 -4.73
N SER A 47 12.90 6.74 -4.45
CA SER A 47 12.29 7.86 -3.72
C SER A 47 10.92 8.25 -4.28
N PHE A 48 10.85 8.50 -5.59
CA PHE A 48 9.59 8.86 -6.26
C PHE A 48 8.53 7.76 -6.12
N ALA A 49 8.91 6.49 -6.30
CA ALA A 49 7.98 5.36 -6.16
C ALA A 49 7.44 5.24 -4.73
N ARG A 50 8.26 5.42 -3.69
CA ARG A 50 7.82 5.43 -2.30
C ARG A 50 6.84 6.56 -2.01
N MET A 51 7.15 7.77 -2.48
CA MET A 51 6.29 8.93 -2.28
C MET A 51 4.91 8.74 -2.92
N ILE A 52 4.87 8.26 -4.18
CA ILE A 52 3.61 7.93 -4.85
C ILE A 52 2.88 6.85 -4.08
N PHE A 53 3.56 5.76 -3.72
CA PHE A 53 2.93 4.64 -3.02
C PHE A 53 2.26 5.13 -1.73
N GLY A 54 2.95 5.95 -0.92
CA GLY A 54 2.39 6.52 0.30
C GLY A 54 1.15 7.39 0.04
N LYS A 55 1.18 8.25 -0.99
CA LYS A 55 0.02 9.07 -1.38
C LYS A 55 -1.15 8.22 -1.88
N VAL A 56 -0.90 7.21 -2.72
CA VAL A 56 -1.91 6.27 -3.22
C VAL A 56 -2.53 5.50 -2.05
N THR A 57 -1.72 4.96 -1.14
CA THR A 57 -2.20 4.25 0.05
C THR A 57 -3.09 5.16 0.90
N ALA A 58 -2.71 6.43 1.12
CA ALA A 58 -3.54 7.36 1.87
C ALA A 58 -4.91 7.60 1.20
N ILE A 59 -4.95 7.75 -0.13
CA ILE A 59 -6.21 7.90 -0.87
C ILE A 59 -7.04 6.62 -0.83
N VAL A 60 -6.43 5.44 -0.97
CA VAL A 60 -7.12 4.16 -0.85
C VAL A 60 -7.78 4.02 0.52
N VAL A 61 -7.11 4.43 1.60
CA VAL A 61 -7.68 4.43 2.95
C VAL A 61 -8.85 5.39 3.09
N LEU A 62 -8.75 6.59 2.51
CA LEU A 62 -9.87 7.53 2.50
C LEU A 62 -11.07 6.99 1.73
N ILE A 63 -10.82 6.30 0.61
CA ILE A 63 -11.86 5.62 -0.15
C ILE A 63 -12.48 4.51 0.70
N ASP A 64 -11.67 3.66 1.33
CA ASP A 64 -12.13 2.60 2.23
C ASP A 64 -13.05 3.14 3.34
N ASP A 65 -12.62 4.19 4.06
CA ASP A 65 -13.44 4.88 5.06
C ASP A 65 -14.77 5.41 4.50
N ILE A 66 -14.76 5.92 3.25
CA ILE A 66 -15.99 6.36 2.57
C ILE A 66 -16.95 5.18 2.38
N TYR A 67 -16.48 4.02 1.92
CA TYR A 67 -17.32 2.85 1.68
C TYR A 67 -17.78 2.17 2.98
N ASP A 68 -16.97 2.19 4.03
CA ASP A 68 -17.24 1.42 5.25
C ASP A 68 -17.93 2.22 6.36
N VAL A 69 -17.65 3.53 6.46
CA VAL A 69 -18.10 4.37 7.60
C VAL A 69 -19.05 5.48 7.18
N TYR A 70 -18.73 6.20 6.09
CA TYR A 70 -19.40 7.48 5.80
C TYR A 70 -20.53 7.41 4.77
N GLY A 71 -20.39 6.61 3.72
CA GLY A 71 -21.27 6.62 2.56
C GLY A 71 -22.56 5.83 2.75
N THR A 72 -23.66 6.34 2.19
CA THR A 72 -24.86 5.52 1.96
C THR A 72 -24.74 4.77 0.64
N LEU A 73 -25.49 3.68 0.46
CA LEU A 73 -25.44 2.89 -0.77
C LEU A 73 -25.62 3.75 -2.04
N GLU A 74 -26.58 4.69 -2.03
CA GLU A 74 -26.83 5.59 -3.16
C GLU A 74 -25.65 6.55 -3.42
N GLU A 75 -25.02 7.05 -2.36
CA GLU A 75 -23.83 7.91 -2.49
C GLU A 75 -22.63 7.10 -3.01
N LEU A 76 -22.49 5.84 -2.59
CA LEU A 76 -21.42 4.93 -3.01
C LEU A 76 -21.56 4.46 -4.46
N GLU A 77 -22.78 4.26 -4.94
CA GLU A 77 -23.05 3.99 -6.35
C GLU A 77 -22.55 5.16 -7.23
N LEU A 78 -22.89 6.40 -6.85
CA LEU A 78 -22.43 7.60 -7.56
C LEU A 78 -20.91 7.78 -7.49
N PHE A 79 -20.31 7.49 -6.33
CA PHE A 79 -18.85 7.53 -6.17
C PHE A 79 -18.15 6.48 -7.03
N THR A 80 -18.68 5.26 -7.07
CA THR A 80 -18.19 4.18 -7.93
C THR A 80 -18.27 4.57 -9.40
N GLU A 81 -19.41 5.12 -9.85
CA GLU A 81 -19.59 5.61 -11.21
C GLU A 81 -18.60 6.73 -11.54
N ALA A 82 -18.32 7.64 -10.61
CA ALA A 82 -17.35 8.70 -10.81
C ALA A 82 -15.92 8.16 -10.99
N VAL A 83 -15.50 7.23 -10.12
CA VAL A 83 -14.20 6.54 -10.23
C VAL A 83 -14.13 5.72 -11.53
N GLU A 84 -15.23 5.14 -12.00
CA GLU A 84 -15.32 4.45 -13.30
C GLU A 84 -15.14 5.40 -14.47
N ARG A 85 -15.81 6.53 -14.42
CA ARG A 85 -15.81 7.50 -15.51
C ARG A 85 -14.49 8.25 -15.62
N TRP A 86 -13.72 8.32 -14.54
CA TRP A 86 -12.41 8.95 -14.47
C TRP A 86 -12.39 10.36 -15.07
N ASN A 87 -13.37 11.18 -14.70
CA ASN A 87 -13.58 12.50 -15.28
C ASN A 87 -13.99 13.51 -14.20
N ILE A 88 -13.42 14.72 -14.26
CA ILE A 88 -13.71 15.80 -13.31
C ILE A 88 -15.20 16.21 -13.30
N SER A 89 -15.91 16.03 -14.42
CA SER A 89 -17.34 16.32 -14.49
C SER A 89 -18.20 15.38 -13.63
N ALA A 90 -17.72 14.17 -13.32
CA ALA A 90 -18.44 13.27 -12.42
C ALA A 90 -18.51 13.82 -10.98
N MET A 91 -17.56 14.70 -10.62
CA MET A 91 -17.49 15.32 -9.30
C MET A 91 -18.72 16.17 -8.95
N PHE A 92 -19.42 16.74 -9.95
CA PHE A 92 -20.61 17.57 -9.70
C PHE A 92 -21.76 16.80 -9.03
N HIS A 93 -21.80 15.48 -9.20
CA HIS A 93 -22.85 14.60 -8.68
C HIS A 93 -22.51 14.03 -7.29
N LEU A 94 -21.28 14.23 -6.81
CA LEU A 94 -20.82 13.71 -5.52
C LEU A 94 -21.15 14.65 -4.35
N ARG A 95 -21.11 14.12 -3.14
CA ARG A 95 -21.22 14.91 -1.90
C ARG A 95 -19.91 15.63 -1.61
N GLU A 96 -19.97 16.76 -0.92
CA GLU A 96 -18.79 17.62 -0.69
C GLU A 96 -17.59 16.86 -0.08
N TYR A 97 -17.81 15.97 0.88
CA TYR A 97 -16.72 15.19 1.48
C TYR A 97 -16.08 14.20 0.48
N MET A 98 -16.89 13.56 -0.37
CA MET A 98 -16.41 12.66 -1.43
C MET A 98 -15.66 13.41 -2.53
N LYS A 99 -16.07 14.64 -2.85
CA LYS A 99 -15.38 15.49 -3.85
C LYS A 99 -13.94 15.74 -3.44
N VAL A 100 -13.68 15.96 -2.15
CA VAL A 100 -12.30 16.15 -1.64
C VAL A 100 -11.44 14.93 -1.95
N CYS A 101 -11.93 13.73 -1.67
CA CYS A 101 -11.20 12.48 -1.95
C CYS A 101 -11.02 12.24 -3.45
N TYR A 102 -12.08 12.44 -4.24
CA TYR A 102 -12.03 12.24 -5.69
C TYR A 102 -11.11 13.25 -6.39
N GLN A 103 -11.14 14.51 -5.97
CA GLN A 103 -10.22 15.53 -6.48
C GLN A 103 -8.77 15.18 -6.14
N ALA A 104 -8.49 14.75 -4.90
CA ALA A 104 -7.15 14.30 -4.51
C ALA A 104 -6.66 13.12 -5.36
N LEU A 105 -7.55 12.17 -5.71
CA LEU A 105 -7.23 11.06 -6.61
C LEU A 105 -6.84 11.56 -8.01
N LEU A 106 -7.62 12.47 -8.59
CA LEU A 106 -7.33 13.02 -9.91
C LEU A 106 -6.05 13.86 -9.92
N ASP A 107 -5.85 14.72 -8.93
CA ASP A 107 -4.66 15.57 -8.82
C ASP A 107 -3.39 14.73 -8.66
N LEU A 108 -3.44 13.66 -7.86
CA LEU A 108 -2.32 12.73 -7.73
C LEU A 108 -1.97 12.07 -9.07
N TYR A 109 -2.97 11.68 -9.85
CA TYR A 109 -2.72 11.10 -11.17
C TYR A 109 -2.06 12.09 -12.12
N VAL A 110 -2.49 13.36 -12.12
CA VAL A 110 -1.85 14.42 -12.92
C VAL A 110 -0.41 14.62 -12.48
N GLU A 111 -0.13 14.67 -11.16
CA GLU A 111 1.23 14.77 -10.62
C GLU A 111 2.12 13.60 -11.10
N ILE A 112 1.58 12.38 -11.10
CA ILE A 112 2.27 11.18 -11.58
C ILE A 112 2.52 11.25 -13.09
N GLU A 113 1.53 11.69 -13.88
CA GLU A 113 1.63 11.89 -15.33
C GLU A 113 2.72 12.89 -15.67
N GLU A 114 2.67 14.09 -15.10
CA GLU A 114 3.66 15.13 -15.34
C GLU A 114 5.08 14.67 -14.98
N THR A 115 5.25 13.98 -13.85
CA THR A 115 6.57 13.51 -13.43
C THR A 115 7.09 12.39 -14.33
N LEU A 116 6.25 11.42 -14.69
CA LEU A 116 6.66 10.32 -15.57
C LEU A 116 6.87 10.77 -17.02
N GLU A 117 6.15 11.78 -17.50
CA GLU A 117 6.40 12.40 -18.80
C GLU A 117 7.76 13.09 -18.85
N ASN A 118 8.11 13.85 -17.80
CA ASN A 118 9.41 14.49 -17.66
C ASN A 118 10.58 13.47 -17.65
N GLU A 119 10.32 12.24 -17.20
CA GLU A 119 11.29 11.14 -17.19
C GLU A 119 11.21 10.20 -18.42
N GLY A 120 10.28 10.42 -19.35
CA GLY A 120 10.08 9.57 -20.53
C GLY A 120 9.42 8.21 -20.26
N ASN A 121 8.72 8.06 -19.13
CA ASN A 121 8.15 6.82 -18.60
C ASN A 121 6.60 6.75 -18.60
N SER A 122 5.91 7.60 -19.36
CA SER A 122 4.44 7.75 -19.35
C SER A 122 3.65 6.47 -19.63
N TYR A 123 4.23 5.49 -20.35
CA TYR A 123 3.58 4.20 -20.62
C TYR A 123 3.22 3.39 -19.36
N ARG A 124 3.91 3.63 -18.23
CA ARG A 124 3.66 2.92 -16.96
C ARG A 124 2.27 3.21 -16.37
N ILE A 125 1.73 4.39 -16.64
CA ILE A 125 0.43 4.83 -16.13
C ILE A 125 -0.71 4.07 -16.81
N ARG A 126 -0.58 3.84 -18.12
CA ARG A 126 -1.54 3.01 -18.87
C ARG A 126 -1.65 1.61 -18.26
N TYR A 127 -0.52 0.99 -17.94
CA TYR A 127 -0.51 -0.32 -17.27
C TYR A 127 -1.14 -0.29 -15.87
N ALA A 128 -0.84 0.75 -15.07
CA ALA A 128 -1.44 0.90 -13.75
C ALA A 128 -2.97 1.06 -13.83
N ARG A 129 -3.47 1.81 -14.82
CA ARG A 129 -4.91 2.00 -15.05
C ARG A 129 -5.61 0.70 -15.44
N GLU A 130 -5.07 -0.03 -16.42
CA GLU A 130 -5.61 -1.32 -16.86
C GLU A 130 -5.63 -2.36 -15.73
N ALA A 131 -4.64 -2.34 -14.83
CA ALA A 131 -4.61 -3.21 -13.65
C ALA A 131 -5.64 -2.83 -12.58
N PHE A 132 -5.92 -1.53 -12.40
CA PHE A 132 -6.91 -1.03 -11.43
C PHE A 132 -8.35 -1.33 -11.85
N GLU A 133 -8.64 -1.30 -13.16
CA GLU A 133 -9.97 -1.60 -13.71
C GLU A 133 -10.40 -3.08 -13.50
N GLN A 134 -9.46 -4.00 -13.24
CA GLN A 134 -9.74 -5.45 -13.20
C GLN A 134 -10.21 -6.02 -11.84
N LYS A 135 -10.26 -5.23 -10.76
CA LYS A 135 -10.63 -5.75 -9.43
C LYS A 135 -11.72 -4.90 -8.77
N ARG A 136 -12.98 -5.35 -8.82
CA ARG A 136 -14.10 -4.70 -8.09
C ARG A 136 -15.14 -5.69 -7.58
N GLY A 137 -15.47 -5.51 -6.30
CA GLY A 137 -16.58 -6.15 -5.60
C GLY A 137 -16.43 -5.93 -4.10
N HIS A 138 -17.53 -5.62 -3.40
CA HIS A 138 -17.58 -5.77 -1.95
C HIS A 138 -17.52 -7.27 -1.64
N VAL A 139 -16.60 -7.66 -0.75
CA VAL A 139 -16.43 -9.07 -0.39
C VAL A 139 -16.65 -9.20 1.11
N ALA A 140 -17.53 -10.12 1.51
CA ALA A 140 -17.57 -10.59 2.89
C ALA A 140 -16.18 -11.12 3.29
N SER A 141 -15.81 -11.07 4.57
CA SER A 141 -14.46 -11.50 4.97
C SER A 141 -14.20 -12.95 4.53
N SER A 142 -12.95 -13.28 4.22
CA SER A 142 -12.58 -14.64 3.80
C SER A 142 -12.97 -15.69 4.84
N VAL A 143 -12.89 -15.33 6.12
CA VAL A 143 -13.31 -16.16 7.25
C VAL A 143 -14.82 -16.40 7.24
N GLU A 144 -15.65 -15.35 7.16
CA GLU A 144 -17.11 -15.50 7.10
C GLU A 144 -17.56 -16.27 5.86
N CYS A 145 -16.92 -16.04 4.71
CA CYS A 145 -17.18 -16.78 3.49
C CYS A 145 -16.91 -18.27 3.70
N TYR A 146 -15.74 -18.62 4.28
CA TYR A 146 -15.37 -20.00 4.54
C TYR A 146 -16.31 -20.66 5.55
N MET A 147 -16.63 -19.98 6.65
CA MET A 147 -17.57 -20.47 7.66
C MET A 147 -18.93 -20.79 7.05
N LYS A 148 -19.44 -19.89 6.19
CA LYS A 148 -20.74 -20.05 5.52
C LYS A 148 -20.74 -21.15 4.46
N GLU A 149 -19.66 -21.27 3.69
CA GLU A 149 -19.55 -22.26 2.62
C GLU A 149 -19.36 -23.69 3.15
N TYR A 150 -18.59 -23.84 4.23
CA TYR A 150 -18.18 -25.14 4.76
C TYR A 150 -18.85 -25.50 6.10
N ASP A 151 -19.78 -24.66 6.59
CA ASP A 151 -20.39 -24.79 7.93
C ASP A 151 -19.32 -24.94 9.03
N ALA A 152 -18.24 -24.18 8.88
CA ALA A 152 -17.05 -24.28 9.73
C ALA A 152 -17.10 -23.26 10.87
N THR A 153 -16.41 -23.57 11.96
CA THR A 153 -16.11 -22.58 13.01
C THR A 153 -15.06 -21.57 12.52
N GLU A 154 -15.03 -20.40 13.16
CA GLU A 154 -14.02 -19.37 12.91
C GLU A 154 -12.59 -19.92 13.06
N GLU A 155 -12.34 -20.72 14.11
CA GLU A 155 -11.03 -21.35 14.34
C GLU A 155 -10.63 -22.28 13.18
N GLN A 156 -11.55 -23.11 12.68
CA GLN A 156 -11.30 -23.97 11.53
C GLN A 156 -11.03 -23.16 10.25
N ALA A 157 -11.79 -22.10 10.02
CA ALA A 157 -11.59 -21.20 8.89
C ALA A 157 -10.20 -20.54 8.95
N THR A 158 -9.82 -19.98 10.10
CA THR A 158 -8.51 -19.35 10.30
C THR A 158 -7.35 -20.33 10.12
N ILE A 159 -7.45 -21.56 10.64
CA ILE A 159 -6.42 -22.59 10.45
C ILE A 159 -6.25 -22.92 8.96
N GLU A 160 -7.34 -23.15 8.23
CA GLU A 160 -7.26 -23.54 6.82
C GLU A 160 -6.79 -22.38 5.94
N LEU A 161 -7.28 -21.16 6.16
CA LEU A 161 -6.82 -19.96 5.45
C LEU A 161 -5.34 -19.68 5.70
N THR A 162 -4.87 -19.85 6.95
CA THR A 162 -3.45 -19.72 7.29
C THR A 162 -2.61 -20.79 6.56
N LYS A 163 -3.13 -22.01 6.45
CA LYS A 163 -2.46 -23.07 5.68
C LYS A 163 -2.41 -22.77 4.19
N GLN A 164 -3.46 -22.17 3.61
CA GLN A 164 -3.45 -21.70 2.22
C GLN A 164 -2.37 -20.64 2.00
N VAL A 165 -2.33 -19.60 2.85
CA VAL A 165 -1.28 -18.57 2.79
C VAL A 165 0.13 -19.18 2.86
N ASN A 166 0.35 -20.13 3.77
CA ASN A 166 1.63 -20.83 3.88
C ASN A 166 1.99 -21.67 2.65
N ASN A 167 1.01 -22.20 1.94
CA ASN A 167 1.23 -22.93 0.70
C ASN A 167 1.55 -21.98 -0.45
N GLU A 168 0.81 -20.88 -0.60
CA GLU A 168 1.10 -19.82 -1.58
C GLU A 168 2.51 -19.25 -1.39
N TRP A 169 2.99 -19.11 -0.16
CA TRP A 169 4.37 -18.72 0.12
C TRP A 169 5.41 -19.71 -0.43
N LYS A 170 5.12 -21.02 -0.43
CA LYS A 170 6.02 -22.02 -1.04
C LYS A 170 6.10 -21.81 -2.54
N ASP A 171 4.98 -21.49 -3.18
CA ASP A 171 4.92 -21.22 -4.62
C ASP A 171 5.69 -19.94 -4.97
N VAL A 172 5.53 -18.87 -4.18
CA VAL A 172 6.32 -17.64 -4.32
C VAL A 172 7.82 -17.93 -4.21
N ASN A 173 8.23 -18.76 -3.24
CA ASN A 173 9.63 -19.15 -3.08
C ASN A 173 10.13 -19.96 -4.28
N GLU A 174 9.34 -20.90 -4.80
CA GLU A 174 9.67 -21.70 -5.97
C GLU A 174 9.86 -20.84 -7.22
N VAL A 175 8.96 -19.87 -7.45
CA VAL A 175 9.06 -18.91 -8.56
C VAL A 175 10.33 -18.08 -8.44
N CYS A 176 10.68 -17.62 -7.23
CA CYS A 176 11.89 -16.82 -7.01
C CYS A 176 13.20 -17.58 -7.21
N LEU A 177 13.17 -18.92 -7.17
CA LEU A 177 14.35 -19.77 -7.39
C LEU A 177 14.54 -20.18 -8.86
N ARG A 178 13.48 -20.08 -9.67
CA ARG A 178 13.52 -20.49 -11.09
C ARG A 178 13.98 -19.35 -11.99
N PRO A 179 14.56 -19.66 -13.16
CA PRO A 179 14.69 -18.67 -14.22
C PRO A 179 13.31 -18.12 -14.58
N THR A 180 13.11 -16.82 -14.37
CA THR A 180 11.85 -16.12 -14.69
C THR A 180 12.06 -15.17 -15.86
N ILE A 181 11.00 -14.92 -16.64
CA ILE A 181 11.00 -13.89 -17.69
C ILE A 181 11.00 -12.47 -17.11
N PHE A 182 10.67 -12.32 -15.83
CA PHE A 182 10.64 -11.05 -15.12
C PHE A 182 11.98 -10.77 -14.42
N PRO A 183 12.47 -9.52 -14.47
CA PRO A 183 13.61 -9.09 -13.68
C PRO A 183 13.39 -9.36 -12.18
N MET A 184 14.40 -9.93 -11.51
CA MET A 184 14.34 -10.21 -10.06
C MET A 184 14.01 -8.95 -9.23
N GLN A 185 14.45 -7.78 -9.69
CA GLN A 185 14.16 -6.51 -9.02
C GLN A 185 12.66 -6.19 -8.97
N LEU A 186 11.87 -6.59 -9.97
CA LEU A 186 10.41 -6.42 -9.94
C LEU A 186 9.76 -7.47 -9.04
N MET A 187 10.22 -8.72 -9.13
CA MET A 187 9.74 -9.81 -8.26
C MET A 187 9.94 -9.48 -6.78
N LEU A 188 11.09 -8.90 -6.41
CA LEU A 188 11.38 -8.50 -5.05
C LEU A 188 10.41 -7.44 -4.52
N ARG A 189 9.86 -6.55 -5.35
CA ARG A 189 8.83 -5.58 -4.90
C ARG A 189 7.54 -6.26 -4.52
N ILE A 190 7.11 -7.26 -5.28
CA ILE A 190 5.91 -8.06 -4.99
C ILE A 190 6.11 -8.88 -3.71
N VAL A 191 7.27 -9.55 -3.58
CA VAL A 191 7.61 -10.32 -2.38
C VAL A 191 7.70 -9.42 -1.15
N ASN A 192 8.30 -8.24 -1.28
CA ASN A 192 8.40 -7.29 -0.17
C ASN A 192 7.03 -6.73 0.23
N LEU A 193 6.11 -6.51 -0.71
CA LEU A 193 4.72 -6.16 -0.37
C LEU A 193 4.07 -7.27 0.46
N ALA A 194 4.22 -8.55 0.07
CA ALA A 194 3.70 -9.67 0.85
C ALA A 194 4.32 -9.74 2.27
N ARG A 195 5.63 -9.51 2.38
CA ARG A 195 6.31 -9.40 3.70
C ARG A 195 5.77 -8.24 4.53
N MET A 196 5.45 -7.11 3.91
CA MET A 196 4.89 -5.97 4.62
C MET A 196 3.49 -6.27 5.17
N ILE A 197 2.66 -6.99 4.42
CA ILE A 197 1.36 -7.48 4.92
C ILE A 197 1.60 -8.34 6.17
N GLU A 198 2.53 -9.29 6.13
CA GLU A 198 2.84 -10.11 7.32
C GLU A 198 3.36 -9.28 8.50
N VAL A 199 4.20 -8.28 8.27
CA VAL A 199 4.74 -7.43 9.33
C VAL A 199 3.64 -6.59 9.98
N ILE A 200 2.79 -5.95 9.18
CA ILE A 200 1.77 -5.02 9.65
C ILE A 200 0.64 -5.77 10.38
N TYR A 201 0.24 -6.94 9.86
CA TYR A 201 -0.86 -7.74 10.40
C TYR A 201 -0.41 -8.92 11.28
N LYS A 202 0.84 -8.93 11.74
CA LYS A 202 1.44 -10.05 12.48
C LYS A 202 0.69 -10.43 13.76
N HIS A 203 0.19 -9.43 14.46
CA HIS A 203 -0.36 -9.58 15.81
C HIS A 203 -1.85 -9.23 15.84
N ASP A 204 -2.20 -8.09 15.26
CA ASP A 204 -3.55 -7.57 15.12
C ASP A 204 -3.58 -6.69 13.85
N ASP A 205 -4.68 -5.96 13.60
CA ASP A 205 -4.73 -4.89 12.61
C ASP A 205 -3.81 -3.71 13.01
N GLY A 206 -2.52 -3.86 12.76
CA GLY A 206 -1.51 -2.86 13.08
C GLY A 206 -1.67 -1.55 12.29
N PHE A 207 -2.42 -1.56 11.19
CA PHE A 207 -2.63 -0.40 10.34
C PHE A 207 -3.70 0.53 10.92
N THR A 208 -4.90 0.02 11.17
CA THR A 208 -6.02 0.80 11.72
C THR A 208 -5.87 0.99 13.22
N GLN A 209 -5.49 -0.08 13.93
CA GLN A 209 -5.21 -0.08 15.35
C GLN A 209 -3.70 -0.03 15.54
N THR A 210 -3.11 1.16 15.35
CA THR A 210 -1.67 1.37 15.47
C THR A 210 -1.17 0.99 16.87
N GLY A 211 -0.85 -0.30 17.01
CA GLY A 211 -0.42 -0.94 18.24
C GLY A 211 1.01 -0.53 18.59
N ILE A 212 1.47 -0.98 19.75
CA ILE A 212 2.83 -0.72 20.24
C ILE A 212 3.87 -1.16 19.19
N TYR A 213 3.64 -2.29 18.53
CA TYR A 213 4.56 -2.86 17.55
C TYR A 213 4.82 -1.94 16.34
N LEU A 214 3.78 -1.42 15.68
CA LEU A 214 3.98 -0.55 14.51
C LEU A 214 4.59 0.79 14.91
N LYS A 215 4.26 1.30 16.10
CA LYS A 215 4.88 2.52 16.67
C LYS A 215 6.38 2.33 16.89
N ASP A 216 6.80 1.18 17.42
CA ASP A 216 8.22 0.89 17.65
C ASP A 216 8.99 0.82 16.33
N ILE A 217 8.38 0.26 15.27
CA ILE A 217 8.94 0.29 13.91
C ILE A 217 9.08 1.73 13.44
N VAL A 218 8.01 2.54 13.54
CA VAL A 218 8.05 3.95 13.12
C VAL A 218 9.14 4.73 13.86
N VAL A 219 9.27 4.55 15.17
CA VAL A 219 10.32 5.20 15.98
C VAL A 219 11.71 4.76 15.52
N SER A 220 11.93 3.46 15.33
CA SER A 220 13.24 2.93 14.93
C SER A 220 13.65 3.39 13.53
N PHE A 221 12.71 3.48 12.59
CA PHE A 221 13.02 3.82 11.20
C PHE A 221 13.07 5.33 10.95
N PHE A 222 12.30 6.14 11.68
CA PHE A 222 12.13 7.56 11.36
C PHE A 222 12.51 8.53 12.48
N VAL A 223 12.80 8.05 13.70
CA VAL A 223 13.08 8.93 14.85
C VAL A 223 14.47 8.69 15.43
N GLU A 224 14.79 7.44 15.76
CA GLU A 224 16.03 7.10 16.47
C GLU A 224 17.13 6.65 15.50
N PRO A 225 18.25 7.40 15.37
CA PRO A 225 19.39 6.94 14.58
C PRO A 225 20.18 5.87 15.34
N VAL A 226 20.82 4.97 14.60
CA VAL A 226 21.67 3.94 15.17
C VAL A 226 22.96 4.58 15.71
N PRO A 227 23.33 4.37 16.99
CA PRO A 227 24.57 4.92 17.55
C PRO A 227 25.79 4.38 16.80
N VAL A 228 26.62 5.27 16.24
CA VAL A 228 27.81 4.90 15.45
C VAL A 228 29.01 4.64 16.34
#